data_AF-A0A537FLZ3-F1
#
_entry.id   AF-A0A537FLZ3-F1
#
_cell.length_a   1.000
_cell.length_b   1.000
_cell.length_c   1.000
_cell.angle_alpha   90.00
_cell.angle_beta   90.00
_cell.angle_gamma   90.00
#
_symmetry.space_group_name_H-M   'P 1'
#
loop_
_entity.id
_entity.type
_entity.pdbx_description
1 polymer ?
#
loop_
_entity_poly.entity_id
_entity_poly.type
_entity_poly.pdbx_seq_one_letter_code
_entity_poly.pdbx_strand_id
1 'polypeptide(L)'
;MSFVFSLKATLILLLTVAGGSLGGVGYYYQARAADLNSQVSNLNNNANSLSNQIAELKADIANLTSQISQLQTVNSQLNQTSVQIQSLEAELATINSQLQSLETQLNDEISKVQSLESSFKTQLDSLNAQLAADQAEIIQLQAQISQLQTQLASGLCLSGKTITIGELLDLSDGLATQGVRAKDGSAIAISDINSFLSSAGCDLRFSVTVDDYALSPSLALADLQSLAASGVQAVVGPLNSGTAVFLLSFANSNHIVLISPSSTSLAPAIPNDYLFRTAPNDGVQGLADARMMIDRGASALIIVQRHDSYGNFLANATAQRFKALGGHVIDIIPYDTLTTDFTPVLATLYNDFQTANSTYPNSVAMDFVSFEELAQIITQAEQQHPSLLNGKLPWFGTDGEVQDPILSGDPIAGPLLAKVRVPSTIYAFPNNTKTERLYSAFSNTYPGDICDFFCAGAYDDVWLAALIQGTTTTPSWVIAGTWDSTTDIITWTNPP
;
A
#
# COMPACT_ATOMS: atom_id res chain seq x y z
N MET A 1 -76.83 107.84 67.16
CA MET A 1 -76.99 108.36 68.54
C MET A 1 -76.85 109.87 68.44
N SER A 2 -77.94 110.61 68.27
CA SER A 2 -78.87 111.14 69.29
C SER A 2 -78.36 112.42 69.97
N PHE A 3 -79.30 113.37 70.14
CA PHE A 3 -79.28 114.70 70.82
C PHE A 3 -79.11 115.93 69.89
N VAL A 4 -80.08 116.83 69.59
CA VAL A 4 -81.36 117.37 70.17
C VAL A 4 -81.23 118.76 70.84
N PHE A 5 -82.15 119.67 70.43
CA PHE A 5 -82.64 120.97 70.99
C PHE A 5 -81.72 122.21 70.91
N SER A 6 -82.12 123.38 70.34
CA SER A 6 -83.27 124.30 70.55
C SER A 6 -83.11 125.22 71.77
N LEU A 7 -82.99 126.53 71.55
CA LEU A 7 -83.48 127.56 72.47
C LEU A 7 -84.01 128.78 71.69
N LYS A 8 -85.30 129.05 71.89
CA LYS A 8 -86.10 130.23 71.51
C LYS A 8 -85.78 131.46 72.39
N ALA A 9 -86.44 132.58 72.06
CA ALA A 9 -86.88 133.71 72.93
C ALA A 9 -85.96 134.95 72.96
N THR A 10 -86.36 136.23 72.94
CA THR A 10 -87.65 136.98 72.98
C THR A 10 -87.34 138.50 72.87
N LEU A 11 -88.36 139.34 72.61
CA LEU A 11 -88.54 140.80 72.86
C LEU A 11 -88.56 141.70 71.60
N ILE A 12 -89.68 142.14 71.00
CA ILE A 12 -90.90 142.89 71.41
C ILE A 12 -90.67 144.41 71.62
N LEU A 13 -91.09 145.19 70.61
CA LEU A 13 -92.02 146.34 70.66
C LEU A 13 -91.72 147.55 71.58
N LEU A 14 -91.51 148.75 71.01
CA LEU A 14 -92.37 149.95 71.21
C LEU A 14 -91.80 151.26 70.60
N LEU A 15 -92.74 152.09 70.13
CA LEU A 15 -92.71 153.55 70.00
C LEU A 15 -92.26 154.17 68.66
N THR A 16 -93.23 154.15 67.74
CA THR A 16 -93.78 155.30 67.02
C THR A 16 -93.29 156.72 67.38
N VAL A 17 -92.89 157.44 66.31
CA VAL A 17 -92.81 158.90 66.06
C VAL A 17 -91.53 159.66 66.46
N ALA A 18 -90.88 160.18 65.40
CA ALA A 18 -89.86 161.25 65.30
C ALA A 18 -88.36 160.92 65.52
N GLY A 19 -87.71 160.40 64.47
CA GLY A 19 -86.38 160.83 63.97
C GLY A 19 -85.08 160.49 64.73
N GLY A 20 -84.22 159.64 64.13
CA GLY A 20 -82.74 159.80 64.20
C GLY A 20 -81.85 158.65 64.73
N SER A 21 -81.46 157.72 63.84
CA SER A 21 -80.24 156.87 63.79
C SER A 21 -79.81 155.93 64.95
N LEU A 22 -80.04 154.62 64.76
CA LEU A 22 -79.66 153.46 65.61
C LEU A 22 -78.71 152.49 64.85
N GLY A 23 -77.48 152.90 64.50
CA GLY A 23 -76.62 152.12 63.59
C GLY A 23 -75.44 151.33 64.21
N GLY A 24 -74.90 151.73 65.37
CA GLY A 24 -73.51 151.37 65.71
C GLY A 24 -73.26 150.05 66.47
N VAL A 25 -74.06 149.74 67.50
CA VAL A 25 -73.69 148.71 68.50
C VAL A 25 -74.19 147.30 68.13
N GLY A 26 -75.31 147.20 67.41
CA GLY A 26 -75.78 145.93 66.84
C GLY A 26 -74.81 145.36 65.80
N TYR A 27 -74.16 146.23 65.03
CA TYR A 27 -73.21 145.86 63.98
C TYR A 27 -71.96 145.13 64.53
N TYR A 28 -71.44 145.49 65.71
CA TYR A 28 -70.20 144.90 66.24
C TYR A 28 -70.39 143.43 66.66
N TYR A 29 -71.49 143.12 67.36
CA TYR A 29 -71.80 141.75 67.77
C TYR A 29 -72.37 140.90 66.62
N GLN A 30 -73.12 141.48 65.68
CA GLN A 30 -73.48 140.80 64.43
C GLN A 30 -72.27 140.44 63.59
N ALA A 31 -71.29 141.34 63.46
CA ALA A 31 -70.06 141.09 62.70
C ALA A 31 -69.18 140.03 63.35
N ARG A 32 -69.02 140.03 64.68
CA ARG A 32 -68.24 139.01 65.40
C ARG A 32 -68.93 137.63 65.38
N ALA A 33 -70.26 137.58 65.49
CA ALA A 33 -71.02 136.34 65.35
C ALA A 33 -70.97 135.79 63.92
N ALA A 34 -70.99 136.67 62.90
CA ALA A 34 -70.81 136.29 61.50
C ALA A 34 -69.39 135.76 61.22
N ASP A 35 -68.35 136.38 61.78
CA ASP A 35 -66.96 135.93 61.66
C ASP A 35 -66.71 134.59 62.38
N LEU A 36 -67.23 134.43 63.60
CA LEU A 36 -67.15 133.15 64.32
C LEU A 36 -67.92 132.03 63.59
N ASN A 37 -69.10 132.33 63.04
CA ASN A 37 -69.83 131.38 62.20
C ASN A 37 -69.04 131.03 60.92
N SER A 38 -68.33 131.99 60.33
CA SER A 38 -67.46 131.74 59.17
C SER A 38 -66.28 130.85 59.53
N GLN A 39 -65.61 131.09 60.66
CA GLN A 39 -64.52 130.25 61.14
C GLN A 39 -64.98 128.83 61.53
N VAL A 40 -66.14 128.71 62.20
CA VAL A 40 -66.75 127.41 62.52
C VAL A 40 -67.14 126.68 61.23
N SER A 41 -67.70 127.39 60.24
CA SER A 41 -68.02 126.81 58.92
C SER A 41 -66.77 126.31 58.20
N ASN A 42 -65.67 127.09 58.20
CA ASN A 42 -64.39 126.70 57.62
C ASN A 42 -63.74 125.51 58.35
N LEU A 43 -63.77 125.49 59.68
CA LEU A 43 -63.29 124.35 60.47
C LEU A 43 -64.14 123.10 60.21
N ASN A 44 -65.45 123.25 60.05
CA ASN A 44 -66.35 122.15 59.73
C ASN A 44 -66.08 121.60 58.31
N ASN A 45 -65.83 122.48 57.34
CA ASN A 45 -65.42 122.09 55.99
C ASN A 45 -64.06 121.37 55.98
N ASN A 46 -63.07 121.85 56.75
CA ASN A 46 -61.77 121.20 56.92
C ASN A 46 -61.90 119.85 57.64
N ALA A 47 -62.73 119.75 58.67
CA ALA A 47 -63.01 118.50 59.38
C ALA A 47 -63.68 117.47 58.45
N ASN A 48 -64.62 117.91 57.60
CA ASN A 48 -65.24 117.06 56.58
C ASN A 48 -64.22 116.61 55.52
N SER A 49 -63.35 117.51 55.05
CA SER A 49 -62.27 117.18 54.10
C SER A 49 -61.28 116.17 54.69
N LEU A 50 -60.84 116.38 55.94
CA LEU A 50 -59.93 115.45 56.63
C LEU A 50 -60.61 114.11 56.90
N SER A 51 -61.91 114.11 57.24
CA SER A 51 -62.70 112.88 57.39
C SER A 51 -62.76 112.10 56.07
N ASN A 52 -62.92 112.77 54.93
CA ASN A 52 -62.90 112.13 53.61
C ASN A 52 -61.51 111.56 53.29
N GLN A 53 -60.42 112.30 53.53
CA GLN A 53 -59.06 111.79 53.35
C GLN A 53 -58.76 110.58 54.25
N ILE A 54 -59.24 110.57 55.50
CA ILE A 54 -59.10 109.41 56.40
C ILE A 54 -59.88 108.21 55.85
N ALA A 55 -61.05 108.43 55.26
CA ALA A 55 -61.82 107.36 54.64
C ALA A 55 -61.11 106.78 53.40
N GLU A 56 -60.51 107.64 52.57
CA GLU A 56 -59.68 107.24 51.42
C GLU A 56 -58.44 106.47 51.86
N LEU A 57 -57.67 106.98 52.83
CA LEU A 57 -56.50 106.29 53.37
C LEU A 57 -56.85 104.93 54.01
N LYS A 58 -58.01 104.82 54.66
CA LYS A 58 -58.50 103.52 55.17
C LYS A 58 -58.81 102.55 54.03
N ALA A 59 -59.39 103.04 52.93
CA ALA A 59 -59.62 102.23 51.74
C ALA A 59 -58.30 101.77 51.11
N ASP A 60 -57.30 102.65 51.03
CA ASP A 60 -55.96 102.31 50.52
C ASP A 60 -55.24 101.29 51.42
N ILE A 61 -55.31 101.43 52.74
CA ILE A 61 -54.75 100.44 53.70
C ILE A 61 -55.43 99.09 53.52
N ALA A 62 -56.75 99.06 53.36
CA ALA A 62 -57.49 97.82 53.10
C ALA A 62 -57.04 97.17 51.77
N ASN A 63 -56.84 97.98 50.73
CA ASN A 63 -56.33 97.52 49.44
C ASN A 63 -54.90 96.97 49.55
N LEU A 64 -53.98 97.69 50.19
CA LEU A 64 -52.60 97.23 50.43
C LEU A 64 -52.55 95.95 51.27
N THR A 65 -53.41 95.84 52.29
CA THR A 65 -53.51 94.61 53.11
C THR A 65 -53.95 93.41 52.26
N SER A 66 -54.90 93.63 51.34
CA SER A 66 -55.31 92.62 50.37
C SER A 66 -54.16 92.22 49.44
N GLN A 67 -53.42 93.19 48.89
CA GLN A 67 -52.25 92.95 48.05
C GLN A 67 -51.13 92.18 48.78
N ILE A 68 -50.85 92.50 50.04
CA ILE A 68 -49.88 91.78 50.87
C ILE A 68 -50.32 90.33 51.07
N SER A 69 -51.60 90.09 51.33
CA SER A 69 -52.15 88.73 51.47
C SER A 69 -52.02 87.93 50.16
N GLN A 70 -52.23 88.59 49.01
CA GLN A 70 -51.98 88.00 47.70
C GLN A 70 -50.49 87.67 47.49
N LEU A 71 -49.57 88.57 47.84
CA LEU A 71 -48.12 88.34 47.75
C LEU A 71 -47.66 87.19 48.66
N GLN A 72 -48.20 87.08 49.88
CA GLN A 72 -47.93 85.95 50.77
C GLN A 72 -48.39 84.62 50.16
N THR A 73 -49.54 84.62 49.48
CA THR A 73 -50.04 83.45 48.75
C THR A 73 -49.10 83.08 47.61
N VAL A 74 -48.68 84.05 46.80
CA VAL A 74 -47.70 83.84 45.71
C VAL A 74 -46.37 83.33 46.26
N ASN A 75 -45.88 83.86 47.38
CA ASN A 75 -44.64 83.41 48.00
C ASN A 75 -44.73 81.95 48.49
N SER A 76 -45.87 81.55 49.05
CA SER A 76 -46.11 80.15 49.41
C SER A 76 -46.13 79.24 48.18
N GLN A 77 -46.74 79.68 47.08
CA GLN A 77 -46.73 78.94 45.82
C GLN A 77 -45.31 78.81 45.26
N LEU A 78 -44.52 79.89 45.28
CA LEU A 78 -43.13 79.89 44.82
C LEU A 78 -42.26 78.91 45.62
N ASN A 79 -42.45 78.87 46.95
CA ASN A 79 -41.76 77.91 47.81
C ASN A 79 -42.14 76.47 47.48
N GLN A 80 -43.42 76.19 47.22
CA GLN A 80 -43.86 74.86 46.78
C GLN A 80 -43.25 74.48 45.42
N THR A 81 -43.22 75.40 44.46
CA THR A 81 -42.57 75.19 43.17
C THR A 81 -41.06 74.94 43.32
N SER A 82 -40.38 75.65 44.22
CA SER A 82 -38.95 75.42 44.50
C SER A 82 -38.69 74.00 45.02
N VAL A 83 -39.55 73.48 45.90
CA VAL A 83 -39.43 72.10 46.40
C VAL A 83 -39.70 71.09 45.28
N GLN A 84 -40.68 71.35 44.41
CA GLN A 84 -40.93 70.52 43.23
C GLN A 84 -39.73 70.48 42.29
N ILE A 85 -39.08 71.61 42.05
CA ILE A 85 -37.86 71.69 41.22
C ILE A 85 -36.75 70.84 41.84
N GLN A 86 -36.50 70.95 43.14
CA GLN A 86 -35.48 70.15 43.83
C GLN A 86 -35.76 68.65 43.73
N SER A 87 -37.04 68.23 43.82
CA SER A 87 -37.44 66.83 43.62
C SER A 87 -37.13 66.36 42.21
N LEU A 88 -37.48 67.16 41.19
CA LEU A 88 -37.22 66.85 39.79
C LEU A 88 -35.71 66.79 39.49
N GLU A 89 -34.90 67.65 40.11
CA GLU A 89 -33.44 67.62 39.99
C GLU A 89 -32.85 66.30 40.55
N ALA A 90 -33.37 65.83 41.69
CA ALA A 90 -32.95 64.55 42.26
C ALA A 90 -33.38 63.34 41.41
N GLU A 91 -34.59 63.39 40.85
CA GLU A 91 -35.07 62.38 39.89
C GLU A 91 -34.19 62.35 38.63
N LEU A 92 -33.85 63.52 38.08
CA LEU A 92 -32.98 63.63 36.91
C LEU A 92 -31.57 63.09 37.18
N ALA A 93 -31.01 63.36 38.35
CA ALA A 93 -29.71 62.81 38.75
C ALA A 93 -29.75 61.27 38.84
N THR A 94 -30.84 60.71 39.36
CA THR A 94 -31.05 59.27 39.43
C THR A 94 -31.15 58.66 38.03
N ILE A 95 -31.96 59.25 37.14
CA ILE A 95 -32.11 58.81 35.76
C ILE A 95 -30.76 58.85 35.02
N ASN A 96 -29.97 59.91 35.19
CA ASN A 96 -28.65 60.02 34.58
C ASN A 96 -27.70 58.90 35.04
N SER A 97 -27.71 58.57 36.33
CA SER A 97 -26.89 57.46 36.86
C SER A 97 -27.33 56.10 36.29
N GLN A 98 -28.64 55.87 36.15
CA GLN A 98 -29.18 54.65 35.55
C GLN A 98 -28.79 54.55 34.07
N LEU A 99 -28.82 55.66 33.34
CA LEU A 99 -28.47 55.70 31.92
C LEU A 99 -26.98 55.39 31.69
N GLN A 100 -26.10 55.92 32.54
CA GLN A 100 -24.66 55.58 32.52
C GLN A 100 -24.40 54.10 32.83
N SER A 101 -25.13 53.53 33.81
CA SER A 101 -25.03 52.10 34.12
C SER A 101 -25.47 51.25 32.94
N LEU A 102 -26.57 51.63 32.27
CA LEU A 102 -27.08 50.90 31.11
C LEU A 102 -26.13 51.00 29.90
N GLU A 103 -25.54 52.17 29.69
CA GLU A 103 -24.51 52.38 28.65
C GLU A 103 -23.29 51.48 28.88
N THR A 104 -22.84 51.36 30.14
CA THR A 104 -21.74 50.46 30.51
C THR A 104 -22.10 49.00 30.24
N GLN A 105 -23.29 48.56 30.66
CA GLN A 105 -23.77 47.19 30.41
C GLN A 105 -23.89 46.89 28.92
N LEU A 106 -24.38 47.85 28.12
CA LEU A 106 -24.48 47.70 26.67
C LEU A 106 -23.10 47.53 26.03
N ASN A 107 -22.11 48.31 26.46
CA ASN A 107 -20.74 48.21 25.95
C ASN A 107 -20.07 46.88 26.33
N ASP A 108 -20.35 46.36 27.52
CA ASP A 108 -19.86 45.04 27.94
C ASP A 108 -20.48 43.92 27.08
N GLU A 109 -21.78 43.97 26.81
CA GLU A 109 -22.46 43.00 25.94
C GLU A 109 -21.97 43.11 24.48
N ILE A 110 -21.74 44.32 23.96
CA ILE A 110 -21.14 44.53 22.64
C ILE A 110 -19.76 43.86 22.57
N SER A 111 -18.95 44.03 23.60
CA SER A 111 -17.61 43.42 23.67
C SER A 111 -17.68 41.89 23.71
N LYS A 112 -18.63 41.32 24.44
CA LYS A 112 -18.88 39.86 24.45
C LYS A 112 -19.29 39.36 23.07
N VAL A 113 -20.20 40.05 22.39
CA VAL A 113 -20.63 39.68 21.03
C VAL A 113 -19.47 39.73 20.05
N GLN A 114 -18.64 40.77 20.09
CA GLN A 114 -17.44 40.87 19.24
C GLN A 114 -16.44 39.74 19.50
N SER A 115 -16.28 39.33 20.76
CA SER A 115 -15.41 38.19 21.12
C SER A 115 -15.96 36.86 20.58
N LEU A 116 -17.28 36.65 20.67
CA LEU A 116 -17.98 35.49 20.12
C LEU A 116 -17.87 35.45 18.60
N GLU A 117 -18.07 36.57 17.93
CA GLU A 117 -17.90 36.71 16.47
C GLU A 117 -16.49 36.31 16.04
N SER A 118 -15.48 36.81 16.74
CA SER A 118 -14.07 36.48 16.47
C SER A 118 -13.77 34.98 16.68
N SER A 119 -14.35 34.39 17.73
CA SER A 119 -14.23 32.95 18.00
C SER A 119 -14.89 32.12 16.90
N PHE A 120 -16.11 32.46 16.49
CA PHE A 120 -16.81 31.76 15.42
C PHE A 120 -16.11 31.91 14.08
N LYS A 121 -15.56 33.09 13.77
CA LYS A 121 -14.74 33.31 12.57
C LYS A 121 -13.54 32.36 12.53
N THR A 122 -12.84 32.22 13.66
CA THR A 122 -11.68 31.33 13.79
C THR A 122 -12.07 29.86 13.62
N GLN A 123 -13.20 29.44 14.22
CA GLN A 123 -13.71 28.07 14.06
C GLN A 123 -14.12 27.78 12.60
N LEU A 124 -14.76 28.74 11.94
CA LEU A 124 -15.14 28.61 10.53
C LEU A 124 -13.91 28.49 9.62
N ASP A 125 -12.88 29.29 9.86
CA ASP A 125 -11.64 29.23 9.09
C ASP A 125 -10.92 27.88 9.29
N SER A 126 -10.89 27.36 10.53
CA SER A 126 -10.37 26.02 10.81
C SER A 126 -11.16 24.92 10.12
N LEU A 127 -12.49 25.00 10.11
CA LEU A 127 -13.34 24.00 9.48
C LEU A 127 -13.17 24.01 7.94
N ASN A 128 -13.04 25.19 7.35
CA ASN A 128 -12.76 25.34 5.92
C ASN A 128 -11.39 24.77 5.54
N ALA A 129 -10.37 24.96 6.39
CA ALA A 129 -9.06 24.36 6.17
C ALA A 129 -9.10 22.83 6.22
N GLN A 130 -9.84 22.26 7.18
CA GLN A 130 -10.04 20.81 7.27
C GLN A 130 -10.77 20.26 6.04
N LEU A 131 -11.84 20.92 5.60
CA LEU A 131 -12.59 20.51 4.42
C LEU A 131 -11.70 20.48 3.16
N ALA A 132 -10.80 21.45 3.00
CA ALA A 132 -9.86 21.48 1.88
C ALA A 132 -8.84 20.32 1.95
N ALA A 133 -8.38 19.95 3.15
CA ALA A 133 -7.48 18.81 3.35
C ALA A 133 -8.19 17.48 3.00
N ASP A 134 -9.40 17.28 3.50
CA ASP A 134 -10.20 16.08 3.23
C ASP A 134 -10.51 15.94 1.73
N GLN A 135 -10.80 17.06 1.04
CA GLN A 135 -10.99 17.08 -0.41
C GLN A 135 -9.73 16.64 -1.18
N ALA A 136 -8.54 17.06 -0.73
CA ALA A 136 -7.29 16.65 -1.35
C ALA A 136 -7.00 15.15 -1.15
N GLU A 137 -7.30 14.61 0.03
CA GLU A 137 -7.14 13.17 0.32
C GLU A 137 -8.07 12.31 -0.55
N ILE A 138 -9.34 12.74 -0.72
CA ILE A 138 -10.29 12.06 -1.61
C ILE A 138 -9.76 11.99 -3.05
N ILE A 139 -9.19 13.08 -3.57
CA ILE A 139 -8.61 13.11 -4.92
C ILE A 139 -7.45 12.11 -5.04
N GLN A 140 -6.58 12.02 -4.03
CA GLN A 140 -5.49 11.05 -4.03
C GLN A 140 -6.00 9.61 -4.01
N LEU A 141 -6.98 9.30 -3.16
CA LEU A 141 -7.57 7.97 -3.09
C LEU A 141 -8.25 7.57 -4.42
N GLN A 142 -8.95 8.50 -5.07
CA GLN A 142 -9.53 8.27 -6.39
C GLN A 142 -8.47 7.93 -7.44
N ALA A 143 -7.32 8.63 -7.44
CA ALA A 143 -6.22 8.34 -8.35
C ALA A 143 -5.61 6.95 -8.12
N GLN A 144 -5.42 6.54 -6.86
CA GLN A 144 -4.93 5.20 -6.50
C GLN A 144 -5.90 4.11 -6.95
N ILE A 145 -7.21 4.31 -6.75
CA ILE A 145 -8.24 3.37 -7.21
C ILE A 145 -8.18 3.21 -8.73
N SER A 146 -8.05 4.31 -9.49
CA SER A 146 -7.93 4.24 -10.96
C SER A 146 -6.65 3.51 -11.41
N GLN A 147 -5.51 3.69 -10.72
CA GLN A 147 -4.29 2.95 -11.00
C GLN A 147 -4.47 1.44 -10.75
N LEU A 148 -5.05 1.05 -9.63
CA LEU A 148 -5.33 -0.35 -9.31
C LEU A 148 -6.30 -0.98 -10.32
N GLN A 149 -7.34 -0.25 -10.71
CA GLN A 149 -8.28 -0.70 -11.75
C GLN A 149 -7.59 -0.90 -13.11
N THR A 150 -6.67 0.00 -13.48
CA THR A 150 -5.90 -0.12 -14.72
C THR A 150 -4.99 -1.35 -14.67
N GLN A 151 -4.28 -1.57 -13.55
CA GLN A 151 -3.45 -2.76 -13.35
C GLN A 151 -4.28 -4.05 -13.45
N LEU A 152 -5.49 -4.07 -12.89
CA LEU A 152 -6.38 -5.22 -12.92
C LEU A 152 -6.96 -5.48 -14.33
N ALA A 153 -7.32 -4.42 -15.07
CA ALA A 153 -7.90 -4.51 -16.41
C ALA A 153 -6.86 -4.83 -17.51
N SER A 154 -5.58 -4.51 -17.28
CA SER A 154 -4.47 -4.83 -18.19
C SER A 154 -3.76 -6.16 -17.91
N GLY A 155 -4.17 -6.88 -16.86
CA GLY A 155 -3.51 -8.11 -16.42
C GLY A 155 -3.96 -9.35 -17.23
N LEU A 156 -2.98 -10.14 -17.70
CA LEU A 156 -3.16 -11.46 -18.32
C LEU A 156 -4.14 -12.37 -17.53
N CYS A 157 -4.21 -12.17 -16.20
CA CYS A 157 -5.05 -12.87 -15.23
C CYS A 157 -6.55 -12.90 -15.58
N LEU A 158 -7.15 -11.86 -16.16
CA LEU A 158 -8.60 -11.83 -16.48
C LEU A 158 -8.88 -11.97 -17.99
N SER A 159 -7.91 -12.48 -18.75
CA SER A 159 -7.97 -12.45 -20.21
C SER A 159 -8.85 -13.53 -20.85
N GLY A 160 -9.25 -14.56 -20.11
CA GLY A 160 -9.92 -15.76 -20.63
C GLY A 160 -9.04 -16.61 -21.54
N LYS A 161 -7.74 -16.30 -21.65
CA LYS A 161 -6.82 -16.98 -22.58
C LYS A 161 -6.30 -18.28 -22.00
N THR A 162 -5.96 -19.21 -22.90
CA THR A 162 -5.09 -20.34 -22.60
C THR A 162 -3.74 -20.10 -23.29
N ILE A 163 -2.66 -20.22 -22.52
CA ILE A 163 -1.29 -20.07 -22.99
C ILE A 163 -0.65 -21.46 -23.08
N THR A 164 -0.06 -21.77 -24.24
CA THR A 164 0.59 -23.06 -24.49
C THR A 164 2.08 -22.98 -24.18
N ILE A 165 2.57 -23.94 -23.39
CA ILE A 165 3.98 -24.25 -23.19
C ILE A 165 4.31 -25.46 -24.09
N GLY A 166 5.39 -25.38 -24.86
CA GLY A 166 5.86 -26.52 -25.66
C GLY A 166 6.71 -27.46 -24.82
N GLU A 167 6.79 -28.72 -25.21
CA GLU A 167 7.72 -29.69 -24.64
C GLU A 167 8.40 -30.50 -25.74
N LEU A 168 9.72 -30.62 -25.67
CA LEU A 168 10.53 -31.46 -26.53
C LEU A 168 11.11 -32.58 -25.68
N LEU A 169 10.46 -33.75 -25.70
CA LEU A 169 10.83 -34.89 -24.87
C LEU A 169 11.23 -36.07 -25.75
N ASP A 170 11.98 -37.02 -25.19
CA ASP A 170 12.17 -38.31 -25.84
C ASP A 170 11.20 -39.30 -25.20
N LEU A 171 10.25 -39.81 -25.97
CA LEU A 171 9.22 -40.73 -25.50
C LEU A 171 9.35 -42.13 -26.11
N SER A 172 10.31 -42.34 -27.02
CA SER A 172 10.40 -43.58 -27.80
C SER A 172 11.81 -44.11 -28.07
N ASP A 173 12.86 -43.38 -27.72
CA ASP A 173 14.26 -43.83 -27.85
C ASP A 173 14.94 -43.93 -26.47
N GLY A 174 16.28 -43.88 -26.40
CA GLY A 174 17.08 -44.23 -25.22
C GLY A 174 16.94 -43.34 -23.97
N LEU A 175 16.06 -42.34 -23.97
CA LEU A 175 15.60 -41.57 -22.80
C LEU A 175 14.07 -41.67 -22.59
N ALA A 176 13.39 -42.63 -23.21
CA ALA A 176 11.93 -42.78 -23.17
C ALA A 176 11.39 -42.83 -21.73
N THR A 177 12.04 -43.57 -20.83
CA THR A 177 11.65 -43.59 -19.41
C THR A 177 11.63 -42.19 -18.82
N GLN A 178 12.74 -41.47 -18.99
CA GLN A 178 12.91 -40.12 -18.46
C GLN A 178 11.88 -39.17 -19.06
N GLY A 179 11.65 -39.22 -20.37
CA GLY A 179 10.69 -38.33 -21.03
C GLY A 179 9.24 -38.62 -20.68
N VAL A 180 8.86 -39.89 -20.49
CA VAL A 180 7.51 -40.22 -20.01
C VAL A 180 7.28 -39.65 -18.60
N ARG A 181 8.25 -39.82 -17.70
CA ARG A 181 8.16 -39.26 -16.35
C ARG A 181 8.17 -37.73 -16.35
N ALA A 182 8.97 -37.10 -17.19
CA ALA A 182 8.98 -35.65 -17.39
C ALA A 182 7.61 -35.14 -17.85
N LYS A 183 7.04 -35.75 -18.90
CA LYS A 183 5.69 -35.43 -19.40
C LYS A 183 4.63 -35.53 -18.30
N ASP A 184 4.69 -36.59 -17.51
CA ASP A 184 3.71 -36.85 -16.46
C ASP A 184 3.90 -35.89 -15.27
N GLY A 185 5.12 -35.50 -14.94
CA GLY A 185 5.43 -34.42 -14.00
C GLY A 185 4.88 -33.06 -14.47
N SER A 186 5.11 -32.73 -15.73
CA SER A 186 4.57 -31.52 -16.39
C SER A 186 3.04 -31.45 -16.36
N ALA A 187 2.37 -32.58 -16.56
CA ALA A 187 0.91 -32.65 -16.49
C ALA A 187 0.38 -32.28 -15.09
N ILE A 188 1.07 -32.74 -14.03
CA ILE A 188 0.76 -32.34 -12.65
C ILE A 188 1.02 -30.84 -12.44
N ALA A 189 2.13 -30.31 -12.97
CA ALA A 189 2.44 -28.88 -12.89
C ALA A 189 1.36 -28.00 -13.50
N ILE A 190 0.88 -28.33 -14.71
CA ILE A 190 -0.23 -27.61 -15.35
C ILE A 190 -1.51 -27.64 -14.52
N SER A 191 -1.83 -28.79 -13.91
CA SER A 191 -2.99 -28.92 -13.03
C SER A 191 -2.86 -28.01 -11.81
N ASP A 192 -1.69 -27.98 -11.19
CA ASP A 192 -1.41 -27.15 -10.01
C ASP A 192 -1.42 -25.65 -10.37
N ILE A 193 -0.80 -25.24 -11.48
CA ILE A 193 -0.78 -23.85 -11.97
C ILE A 193 -2.20 -23.35 -12.20
N ASN A 194 -3.01 -24.11 -12.93
CA ASN A 194 -4.39 -23.74 -13.23
C ASN A 194 -5.26 -23.69 -11.98
N SER A 195 -5.03 -24.59 -11.01
CA SER A 195 -5.72 -24.59 -9.71
C SER A 195 -5.33 -23.38 -8.87
N PHE A 196 -4.05 -23.01 -8.85
CA PHE A 196 -3.55 -21.81 -8.19
C PHE A 196 -4.18 -20.54 -8.77
N LEU A 197 -4.17 -20.39 -10.10
CA LEU A 197 -4.76 -19.25 -10.80
C LEU A 197 -6.27 -19.14 -10.54
N SER A 198 -6.99 -20.27 -10.65
CA SER A 198 -8.43 -20.29 -10.39
C SER A 198 -8.77 -19.93 -8.95
N SER A 199 -7.97 -20.38 -7.98
CA SER A 199 -8.16 -20.05 -6.54
C SER A 199 -7.87 -18.58 -6.24
N ALA A 200 -7.01 -17.94 -7.03
CA ALA A 200 -6.73 -16.51 -6.98
C ALA A 200 -7.76 -15.65 -7.75
N GLY A 201 -8.78 -16.27 -8.37
CA GLY A 201 -9.78 -15.56 -9.17
C GLY A 201 -9.29 -15.14 -10.56
N CYS A 202 -8.18 -15.71 -11.05
CA CYS A 202 -7.70 -15.50 -12.41
C CYS A 202 -8.42 -16.42 -13.42
N ASP A 203 -8.91 -15.81 -14.49
CA ASP A 203 -9.41 -16.44 -15.71
C ASP A 203 -8.30 -16.55 -16.78
N LEU A 204 -7.13 -17.02 -16.37
CA LEU A 204 -6.00 -17.39 -17.25
C LEU A 204 -5.78 -18.89 -17.07
N ARG A 205 -5.44 -19.57 -18.17
CA ARG A 205 -5.09 -20.99 -18.15
C ARG A 205 -3.78 -21.25 -18.88
N PHE A 206 -3.12 -22.33 -18.49
CA PHE A 206 -1.95 -22.87 -19.17
C PHE A 206 -2.24 -24.29 -19.66
N SER A 207 -1.63 -24.66 -20.78
CA SER A 207 -1.61 -26.02 -21.32
C SER A 207 -0.21 -26.38 -21.80
N VAL A 208 0.11 -27.68 -21.84
CA VAL A 208 1.32 -28.20 -22.50
C VAL A 208 0.97 -28.87 -23.82
N THR A 209 1.86 -28.77 -24.81
CA THR A 209 1.89 -29.64 -25.99
C THR A 209 3.24 -30.34 -26.02
N VAL A 210 3.24 -31.63 -26.30
CA VAL A 210 4.42 -32.49 -26.16
C VAL A 210 4.73 -33.12 -27.49
N ASP A 211 5.96 -32.89 -27.97
CA ASP A 211 6.48 -33.51 -29.18
C ASP A 211 7.60 -34.50 -28.80
N ASP A 212 7.50 -35.71 -29.34
CA ASP A 212 8.51 -36.77 -29.18
C ASP A 212 9.58 -36.63 -30.26
N TYR A 213 10.77 -36.17 -29.87
CA TYR A 213 11.87 -35.98 -30.82
C TYR A 213 12.75 -37.22 -31.00
N ALA A 214 12.49 -38.33 -30.30
CA ALA A 214 13.16 -39.63 -30.48
C ALA A 214 14.70 -39.52 -30.59
N LEU A 215 15.31 -38.76 -29.67
CA LEU A 215 16.75 -38.40 -29.66
C LEU A 215 17.32 -37.81 -30.96
N SER A 216 16.49 -37.38 -31.92
CA SER A 216 16.90 -36.81 -33.20
C SER A 216 16.97 -35.29 -33.16
N PRO A 217 18.17 -34.68 -33.26
CA PRO A 217 18.30 -33.22 -33.23
C PRO A 217 17.57 -32.52 -34.38
N SER A 218 17.52 -33.16 -35.55
CA SER A 218 16.79 -32.64 -36.71
C SER A 218 15.27 -32.67 -36.53
N LEU A 219 14.74 -33.69 -35.85
CA LEU A 219 13.31 -33.76 -35.54
C LEU A 219 12.95 -32.70 -34.51
N ALA A 220 13.73 -32.61 -33.42
CA ALA A 220 13.56 -31.58 -32.40
C ALA A 220 13.58 -30.16 -32.97
N LEU A 221 14.40 -29.89 -34.00
CA LEU A 221 14.43 -28.59 -34.66
C LEU A 221 13.16 -28.33 -35.47
N ALA A 222 12.63 -29.34 -36.17
CA ALA A 222 11.38 -29.22 -36.90
C ALA A 222 10.20 -28.98 -35.95
N ASP A 223 10.18 -29.68 -34.81
CA ASP A 223 9.16 -29.52 -33.78
C ASP A 223 9.25 -28.13 -33.12
N LEU A 224 10.46 -27.67 -32.76
CA LEU A 224 10.67 -26.31 -32.25
C LEU A 224 10.21 -25.24 -33.25
N GLN A 225 10.44 -25.44 -34.55
CA GLN A 225 9.95 -24.54 -35.60
C GLN A 225 8.42 -24.53 -35.69
N SER A 226 7.77 -25.69 -35.51
CA SER A 226 6.31 -25.81 -35.48
C SER A 226 5.71 -25.11 -34.25
N LEU A 227 6.33 -25.29 -33.07
CA LEU A 227 5.95 -24.60 -31.83
C LEU A 227 6.08 -23.09 -31.99
N ALA A 228 7.20 -22.62 -32.56
CA ALA A 228 7.43 -21.20 -32.86
C ALA A 228 6.36 -20.62 -33.79
N ALA A 229 6.02 -21.34 -34.87
CA ALA A 229 4.98 -20.93 -35.81
C ALA A 229 3.59 -20.86 -35.16
N SER A 230 3.37 -21.65 -34.10
CA SER A 230 2.14 -21.64 -33.28
C SER A 230 2.14 -20.57 -32.18
N GLY A 231 3.20 -19.75 -32.08
CA GLY A 231 3.34 -18.66 -31.12
C GLY A 231 3.85 -19.06 -29.74
N VAL A 232 4.37 -20.29 -29.57
CA VAL A 232 5.01 -20.73 -28.33
C VAL A 232 6.33 -20.00 -28.13
N GLN A 233 6.54 -19.45 -26.93
CA GLN A 233 7.74 -18.68 -26.57
C GLN A 233 8.56 -19.32 -25.44
N ALA A 234 8.04 -20.37 -24.81
CA ALA A 234 8.73 -21.16 -23.80
C ALA A 234 8.51 -22.64 -24.06
N VAL A 235 9.60 -23.40 -24.04
CA VAL A 235 9.64 -24.83 -24.31
C VAL A 235 10.41 -25.53 -23.19
N VAL A 236 9.80 -26.54 -22.57
CA VAL A 236 10.46 -27.45 -21.64
C VAL A 236 11.18 -28.53 -22.43
N GLY A 237 12.46 -28.75 -22.14
CA GLY A 237 13.36 -29.54 -22.96
C GLY A 237 14.21 -28.71 -23.94
N PRO A 238 15.00 -29.37 -24.80
CA PRO A 238 15.08 -30.82 -24.97
C PRO A 238 15.76 -31.51 -23.79
N LEU A 239 15.58 -32.83 -23.66
CA LEU A 239 16.15 -33.59 -22.53
C LEU A 239 17.68 -33.69 -22.59
N ASN A 240 18.27 -34.09 -23.72
CA ASN A 240 19.71 -34.29 -23.78
C ASN A 240 20.50 -33.04 -24.17
N SER A 241 21.75 -32.96 -23.68
CA SER A 241 22.66 -31.84 -23.95
C SER A 241 22.96 -31.62 -25.43
N GLY A 242 23.18 -32.68 -26.21
CA GLY A 242 23.51 -32.58 -27.64
C GLY A 242 22.42 -31.86 -28.43
N THR A 243 21.16 -32.25 -28.23
CA THR A 243 20.00 -31.58 -28.85
C THR A 243 19.83 -30.16 -28.32
N ALA A 244 20.03 -29.90 -27.02
CA ALA A 244 19.94 -28.55 -26.47
C ALA A 244 20.91 -27.57 -27.17
N VAL A 245 22.16 -28.00 -27.38
CA VAL A 245 23.15 -27.23 -28.16
C VAL A 245 22.71 -27.03 -29.60
N PHE A 246 22.21 -28.08 -30.24
CA PHE A 246 21.79 -28.05 -31.65
C PHE A 246 20.67 -27.02 -31.89
N LEU A 247 19.71 -26.93 -30.98
CA LEU A 247 18.57 -26.00 -31.09
C LEU A 247 18.92 -24.55 -30.76
N LEU A 248 20.03 -24.31 -30.04
CA LEU A 248 20.35 -23.02 -29.43
C LEU A 248 20.39 -21.86 -30.44
N SER A 249 20.93 -22.08 -31.64
CA SER A 249 20.98 -21.03 -32.67
C SER A 249 19.59 -20.60 -33.12
N PHE A 250 18.64 -21.53 -33.25
CA PHE A 250 17.27 -21.23 -33.64
C PHE A 250 16.51 -20.57 -32.50
N ALA A 251 16.63 -21.10 -31.28
CA ALA A 251 16.04 -20.53 -30.07
C ALA A 251 16.45 -19.07 -29.86
N ASN A 252 17.76 -18.78 -29.93
CA ASN A 252 18.30 -17.42 -29.81
C ASN A 252 17.76 -16.46 -30.89
N SER A 253 17.71 -16.91 -32.14
CA SER A 253 17.30 -16.06 -33.27
C SER A 253 15.80 -15.73 -33.25
N ASN A 254 14.99 -16.57 -32.60
CA ASN A 254 13.54 -16.42 -32.53
C ASN A 254 13.06 -16.02 -31.13
N HIS A 255 13.98 -15.78 -30.19
CA HIS A 255 13.70 -15.43 -28.80
C HIS A 255 12.80 -16.45 -28.09
N ILE A 256 13.03 -17.75 -28.33
CA ILE A 256 12.29 -18.85 -27.71
C ILE A 256 13.10 -19.39 -26.55
N VAL A 257 12.56 -19.34 -25.34
CA VAL A 257 13.21 -19.87 -24.15
C VAL A 257 13.12 -21.39 -24.14
N LEU A 258 14.27 -22.06 -24.06
CA LEU A 258 14.38 -23.49 -23.77
C LEU A 258 14.72 -23.65 -22.29
N ILE A 259 13.97 -24.47 -21.55
CA ILE A 259 14.25 -24.80 -20.16
C ILE A 259 14.39 -26.31 -20.07
N SER A 260 15.62 -26.81 -19.96
CA SER A 260 15.88 -28.24 -19.96
C SER A 260 15.97 -28.80 -18.54
N PRO A 261 15.18 -29.84 -18.22
CA PRO A 261 15.21 -30.47 -16.91
C PRO A 261 16.34 -31.49 -16.75
N SER A 262 17.02 -31.87 -17.84
CA SER A 262 18.01 -32.96 -17.86
C SER A 262 19.27 -32.70 -18.69
N SER A 263 19.41 -31.52 -19.31
CA SER A 263 20.62 -31.14 -20.04
C SER A 263 21.70 -30.63 -19.08
N THR A 264 22.70 -31.45 -18.80
CA THR A 264 23.74 -31.21 -17.78
C THR A 264 25.05 -30.57 -18.30
N SER A 265 25.35 -30.66 -19.60
CA SER A 265 26.66 -30.21 -20.13
C SER A 265 26.80 -28.70 -20.26
N LEU A 266 27.83 -28.09 -19.68
CA LEU A 266 28.10 -26.65 -19.86
C LEU A 266 28.61 -26.27 -21.26
N ALA A 267 28.64 -27.19 -22.22
CA ALA A 267 29.01 -26.89 -23.60
C ALA A 267 27.75 -26.60 -24.45
N PRO A 268 27.66 -25.45 -25.15
CA PRO A 268 28.25 -24.16 -24.82
C PRO A 268 27.35 -23.39 -23.85
N ALA A 269 27.91 -22.94 -22.73
CA ALA A 269 27.29 -21.96 -21.85
C ALA A 269 27.57 -20.56 -22.43
N ILE A 270 26.61 -20.00 -23.17
CA ILE A 270 26.77 -18.70 -23.83
C ILE A 270 26.10 -17.63 -22.94
N PRO A 271 26.82 -16.56 -22.55
CA PRO A 271 26.19 -15.48 -21.80
C PRO A 271 24.99 -14.88 -22.55
N ASN A 272 23.84 -14.80 -21.86
CA ASN A 272 22.57 -14.27 -22.37
C ASN A 272 21.97 -15.04 -23.56
N ASP A 273 22.20 -16.35 -23.63
CA ASP A 273 21.44 -17.20 -24.54
C ASP A 273 20.03 -17.50 -23.99
N TYR A 274 19.23 -18.21 -24.80
CA TYR A 274 17.87 -18.61 -24.48
C TYR A 274 17.78 -20.05 -23.97
N LEU A 275 18.88 -20.66 -23.50
CA LEU A 275 18.89 -22.01 -22.94
C LEU A 275 19.16 -21.98 -21.44
N PHE A 276 18.13 -22.34 -20.68
CA PHE A 276 18.17 -22.48 -19.24
C PHE A 276 18.11 -23.94 -18.84
N ARG A 277 18.66 -24.26 -17.67
CA ARG A 277 18.79 -25.63 -17.17
C ARG A 277 18.49 -25.65 -15.68
N THR A 278 17.62 -26.56 -15.26
CA THR A 278 17.39 -26.83 -13.83
C THR A 278 18.15 -28.06 -13.35
N ALA A 279 18.64 -28.89 -14.27
CA ALA A 279 19.63 -29.92 -13.98
C ALA A 279 20.96 -29.29 -13.51
N PRO A 280 21.54 -29.75 -12.39
CA PRO A 280 22.94 -29.54 -12.07
C PRO A 280 23.88 -29.92 -13.22
N ASN A 281 25.02 -29.24 -13.28
CA ASN A 281 25.92 -29.41 -14.42
C ASN A 281 26.93 -30.55 -14.25
N ASP A 282 27.37 -31.11 -15.37
CA ASP A 282 28.37 -32.19 -15.45
C ASP A 282 29.70 -31.85 -14.78
N GLY A 283 30.04 -30.55 -14.68
CA GLY A 283 31.25 -30.08 -14.00
C GLY A 283 31.20 -30.34 -12.50
N VAL A 284 30.00 -30.34 -11.92
CA VAL A 284 29.73 -30.74 -10.53
C VAL A 284 29.63 -32.26 -10.41
N GLN A 285 28.90 -32.90 -11.32
CA GLN A 285 28.69 -34.35 -11.26
C GLN A 285 30.00 -35.12 -11.41
N GLY A 286 30.87 -34.73 -12.33
CA GLY A 286 32.18 -35.37 -12.47
C GLY A 286 33.06 -35.27 -11.22
N LEU A 287 32.79 -34.30 -10.32
CA LEU A 287 33.44 -34.27 -9.01
C LEU A 287 32.97 -35.42 -8.11
N ALA A 288 31.66 -35.68 -8.12
CA ALA A 288 31.03 -36.75 -7.37
C ALA A 288 31.38 -38.12 -7.95
N ASP A 289 31.37 -38.29 -9.27
CA ASP A 289 31.73 -39.54 -9.96
C ASP A 289 33.14 -39.98 -9.57
N ALA A 290 34.12 -39.10 -9.79
CA ALA A 290 35.51 -39.39 -9.46
C ALA A 290 35.69 -39.70 -7.97
N ARG A 291 35.01 -38.97 -7.09
CA ARG A 291 35.10 -39.22 -5.64
C ARG A 291 34.48 -40.57 -5.27
N MET A 292 33.32 -40.89 -5.84
CA MET A 292 32.61 -42.15 -5.63
C MET A 292 33.49 -43.35 -6.01
N MET A 293 34.21 -43.27 -7.15
CA MET A 293 35.11 -44.31 -7.61
C MET A 293 36.32 -44.49 -6.69
N ILE A 294 36.98 -43.39 -6.28
CA ILE A 294 38.12 -43.41 -5.35
C ILE A 294 37.71 -44.02 -4.00
N ASP A 295 36.58 -43.58 -3.43
CA ASP A 295 36.10 -44.08 -2.14
C ASP A 295 35.73 -45.58 -2.19
N ARG A 296 35.44 -46.11 -3.38
CA ARG A 296 35.19 -47.54 -3.64
C ARG A 296 36.46 -48.34 -3.98
N GLY A 297 37.64 -47.72 -3.93
CA GLY A 297 38.93 -48.40 -4.07
C GLY A 297 39.51 -48.40 -5.48
N ALA A 298 38.99 -47.56 -6.38
CA ALA A 298 39.60 -47.36 -7.69
C ALA A 298 40.95 -46.62 -7.57
N SER A 299 41.93 -47.04 -8.36
CA SER A 299 43.23 -46.36 -8.52
C SER A 299 43.55 -46.10 -10.00
N ALA A 300 42.87 -46.80 -10.90
CA ALA A 300 42.87 -46.56 -12.33
C ALA A 300 41.42 -46.48 -12.85
N LEU A 301 41.22 -45.75 -13.94
CA LEU A 301 39.90 -45.49 -14.53
C LEU A 301 39.96 -45.62 -16.05
N ILE A 302 39.03 -46.39 -16.63
CA ILE A 302 38.69 -46.37 -18.05
C ILE A 302 37.26 -45.84 -18.17
N ILE A 303 37.04 -44.83 -18.99
CA ILE A 303 35.72 -44.25 -19.22
C ILE A 303 35.24 -44.66 -20.60
N VAL A 304 34.05 -45.24 -20.72
CA VAL A 304 33.35 -45.47 -21.98
C VAL A 304 32.25 -44.43 -22.09
N GLN A 305 32.21 -43.67 -23.17
CA GLN A 305 31.30 -42.52 -23.27
C GLN A 305 30.68 -42.38 -24.65
N ARG A 306 29.38 -42.06 -24.67
CA ARG A 306 28.69 -41.61 -25.88
C ARG A 306 29.30 -40.31 -26.40
N HIS A 307 29.62 -40.26 -27.68
CA HIS A 307 30.33 -39.14 -28.29
C HIS A 307 29.38 -37.99 -28.64
N ASP A 308 28.86 -37.31 -27.62
CA ASP A 308 28.03 -36.10 -27.75
C ASP A 308 28.39 -35.03 -26.70
N SER A 309 27.61 -33.95 -26.63
CA SER A 309 27.90 -32.84 -25.70
C SER A 309 27.87 -33.28 -24.22
N TYR A 310 27.02 -34.25 -23.88
CA TYR A 310 26.89 -34.79 -22.53
C TYR A 310 28.09 -35.68 -22.20
N GLY A 311 28.27 -36.76 -22.98
CA GLY A 311 29.30 -37.75 -22.68
C GLY A 311 30.70 -37.15 -22.66
N ASN A 312 31.02 -36.28 -23.64
CA ASN A 312 32.36 -35.71 -23.75
C ASN A 312 32.67 -34.77 -22.58
N PHE A 313 31.68 -33.99 -22.13
CA PHE A 313 31.89 -33.02 -21.06
C PHE A 313 32.02 -33.72 -19.70
N LEU A 314 31.09 -34.64 -19.39
CA LEU A 314 31.10 -35.39 -18.14
C LEU A 314 32.34 -36.28 -18.02
N ALA A 315 32.66 -37.07 -19.06
CA ALA A 315 33.85 -37.92 -19.06
C ALA A 315 35.14 -37.12 -18.81
N ASN A 316 35.26 -35.93 -19.42
CA ASN A 316 36.40 -35.06 -19.19
C ASN A 316 36.41 -34.48 -17.77
N ALA A 317 35.28 -34.03 -17.23
CA ALA A 317 35.18 -33.54 -15.85
C ALA A 317 35.58 -34.62 -14.83
N THR A 318 35.03 -35.82 -14.98
CA THR A 318 35.33 -37.00 -14.17
C THR A 318 36.80 -37.38 -14.26
N ALA A 319 37.36 -37.49 -15.47
CA ALA A 319 38.76 -37.79 -15.68
C ALA A 319 39.69 -36.75 -15.04
N GLN A 320 39.37 -35.46 -15.14
CA GLN A 320 40.15 -34.39 -14.53
C GLN A 320 40.15 -34.49 -13.00
N ARG A 321 38.97 -34.69 -12.38
CA ARG A 321 38.88 -34.85 -10.93
C ARG A 321 39.56 -36.11 -10.45
N PHE A 322 39.38 -37.24 -11.14
CA PHE A 322 39.99 -38.52 -10.74
C PHE A 322 41.51 -38.42 -10.67
N LYS A 323 42.14 -37.75 -11.66
CA LYS A 323 43.58 -37.42 -11.64
C LYS A 323 43.95 -36.51 -10.47
N ALA A 324 43.15 -35.49 -10.18
CA ALA A 324 43.40 -34.57 -9.07
C ALA A 324 43.32 -35.25 -7.70
N LEU A 325 42.53 -36.33 -7.58
CA LEU A 325 42.44 -37.17 -6.38
C LEU A 325 43.55 -38.26 -6.31
N GLY A 326 44.49 -38.28 -7.26
CA GLY A 326 45.62 -39.21 -7.29
C GLY A 326 45.40 -40.51 -8.09
N GLY A 327 44.25 -40.65 -8.76
CA GLY A 327 43.96 -41.78 -9.64
C GLY A 327 44.60 -41.64 -11.03
N HIS A 328 44.68 -42.75 -11.77
CA HIS A 328 45.24 -42.81 -13.12
C HIS A 328 44.15 -43.06 -14.16
N VAL A 329 43.94 -42.11 -15.08
CA VAL A 329 43.03 -42.33 -16.22
C VAL A 329 43.79 -43.07 -17.30
N ILE A 330 43.32 -44.27 -17.66
CA ILE A 330 43.93 -45.17 -18.64
C ILE A 330 43.49 -44.79 -20.05
N ASP A 331 42.18 -44.70 -20.27
CA ASP A 331 41.61 -44.27 -21.54
C ASP A 331 40.21 -43.66 -21.36
N ILE A 332 39.78 -42.89 -22.37
CA ILE A 332 38.41 -42.44 -22.56
C ILE A 332 37.98 -42.92 -23.96
N ILE A 333 37.16 -43.96 -24.00
CA ILE A 333 36.77 -44.68 -25.21
C ILE A 333 35.42 -44.13 -25.71
N PRO A 334 35.40 -43.36 -26.82
CA PRO A 334 34.16 -42.84 -27.38
C PRO A 334 33.41 -43.90 -28.20
N TYR A 335 32.08 -43.78 -28.25
CA TYR A 335 31.24 -44.46 -29.24
C TYR A 335 30.22 -43.50 -29.88
N ASP A 336 29.82 -43.74 -31.13
CA ASP A 336 28.83 -42.91 -31.83
C ASP A 336 27.43 -43.10 -31.23
N THR A 337 26.62 -42.05 -31.13
CA THR A 337 25.28 -42.11 -30.51
C THR A 337 24.31 -43.07 -31.21
N LEU A 338 24.59 -43.46 -32.46
CA LEU A 338 23.79 -44.43 -33.23
C LEU A 338 24.37 -45.86 -33.16
N THR A 339 25.38 -46.09 -32.33
CA THR A 339 26.03 -47.40 -32.19
C THR A 339 25.05 -48.41 -31.60
N THR A 340 24.86 -49.52 -32.31
CA THR A 340 24.07 -50.68 -31.84
C THR A 340 24.94 -51.92 -31.64
N ASP A 341 26.13 -51.94 -32.24
CA ASP A 341 27.14 -52.99 -32.04
C ASP A 341 28.33 -52.41 -31.27
N PHE A 342 28.44 -52.78 -29.99
CA PHE A 342 29.50 -52.34 -29.08
C PHE A 342 30.67 -53.32 -29.04
N THR A 343 30.68 -54.38 -29.86
CA THR A 343 31.81 -55.33 -29.93
C THR A 343 33.17 -54.63 -30.08
N PRO A 344 33.36 -53.57 -30.89
CA PRO A 344 34.68 -52.96 -31.06
C PRO A 344 35.08 -52.10 -29.85
N VAL A 345 34.10 -51.43 -29.23
CA VAL A 345 34.26 -50.62 -28.01
C VAL A 345 34.69 -51.53 -26.85
N LEU A 346 33.99 -52.66 -26.69
CA LEU A 346 34.27 -53.65 -25.65
C LEU A 346 35.61 -54.35 -25.85
N ALA A 347 36.03 -54.60 -27.09
CA ALA A 347 37.36 -55.14 -27.37
C ALA A 347 38.47 -54.16 -26.94
N THR A 348 38.27 -52.86 -27.15
CA THR A 348 39.20 -51.81 -26.69
C THR A 348 39.23 -51.76 -25.16
N LEU A 349 38.05 -51.64 -24.53
CA LEU A 349 37.90 -51.66 -23.07
C LEU A 349 38.58 -52.88 -22.44
N TYR A 350 38.38 -54.06 -23.02
CA TYR A 350 38.97 -55.29 -22.51
C TYR A 350 40.51 -55.27 -22.58
N ASN A 351 41.08 -54.81 -23.70
CA ASN A 351 42.53 -54.73 -23.86
C ASN A 351 43.17 -53.73 -22.88
N ASP A 352 42.53 -52.57 -22.69
CA ASP A 352 42.97 -51.55 -21.75
C ASP A 352 42.85 -52.03 -20.31
N PHE A 353 41.73 -52.68 -19.97
CA PHE A 353 41.51 -53.27 -18.66
C PHE A 353 42.57 -54.33 -18.34
N GLN A 354 42.86 -55.24 -19.27
CA GLN A 354 43.87 -56.28 -19.07
C GLN A 354 45.26 -55.69 -18.86
N THR A 355 45.60 -54.65 -19.62
CA THR A 355 46.87 -53.93 -19.48
C THR A 355 46.94 -53.22 -18.12
N ALA A 356 45.91 -52.45 -17.76
CA ALA A 356 45.85 -51.69 -16.51
C ALA A 356 45.83 -52.60 -15.28
N ASN A 357 45.08 -53.72 -15.31
CA ASN A 357 44.92 -54.62 -14.18
C ASN A 357 46.22 -55.35 -13.79
N SER A 358 47.21 -55.40 -14.69
CA SER A 358 48.58 -55.86 -14.34
C SER A 358 49.30 -54.92 -13.37
N THR A 359 48.99 -53.62 -13.45
CA THR A 359 49.59 -52.54 -12.65
C THR A 359 48.70 -52.16 -11.46
N TYR A 360 47.38 -52.22 -11.63
CA TYR A 360 46.35 -51.84 -10.65
C TYR A 360 45.42 -53.02 -10.33
N PRO A 361 45.91 -54.11 -9.73
CA PRO A 361 45.13 -55.33 -9.57
C PRO A 361 43.89 -55.12 -8.70
N ASN A 362 42.71 -55.40 -9.27
CA ASN A 362 41.39 -55.22 -8.64
C ASN A 362 41.01 -53.76 -8.29
N SER A 363 41.68 -52.78 -8.90
CA SER A 363 41.46 -51.34 -8.66
C SER A 363 41.26 -50.54 -9.95
N VAL A 364 40.90 -51.21 -11.05
CA VAL A 364 40.56 -50.55 -12.34
C VAL A 364 39.04 -50.36 -12.40
N ALA A 365 38.58 -49.12 -12.24
CA ALA A 365 37.19 -48.73 -12.46
C ALA A 365 36.88 -48.66 -13.96
N MET A 366 35.67 -49.09 -14.31
CA MET A 366 35.09 -48.91 -15.63
C MET A 366 33.83 -48.07 -15.46
N ASP A 367 33.87 -46.86 -16.00
CA ASP A 367 32.80 -45.87 -15.89
C ASP A 367 32.10 -45.74 -17.24
N PHE A 368 30.77 -45.80 -17.23
CA PHE A 368 29.95 -45.77 -18.43
C PHE A 368 29.10 -44.50 -18.40
N VAL A 369 29.38 -43.60 -19.33
CA VAL A 369 28.59 -42.38 -19.56
C VAL A 369 27.67 -42.66 -20.74
N SER A 370 26.47 -43.13 -20.44
CA SER A 370 25.50 -43.69 -21.39
C SER A 370 24.05 -43.42 -20.95
N PHE A 371 23.07 -43.93 -21.70
CA PHE A 371 21.67 -44.01 -21.29
C PHE A 371 21.19 -45.48 -21.29
N GLU A 372 20.00 -45.75 -21.82
CA GLU A 372 19.41 -47.10 -21.89
C GLU A 372 20.25 -48.07 -22.77
N GLU A 373 21.16 -47.58 -23.64
CA GLU A 373 22.07 -48.44 -24.40
C GLU A 373 23.06 -49.24 -23.52
N LEU A 374 23.20 -48.91 -22.23
CA LEU A 374 23.97 -49.69 -21.27
C LEU A 374 23.49 -51.16 -21.20
N ALA A 375 22.19 -51.42 -21.42
CA ALA A 375 21.65 -52.78 -21.49
C ALA A 375 22.29 -53.61 -22.60
N GLN A 376 22.51 -52.99 -23.77
CA GLN A 376 23.16 -53.64 -24.91
C GLN A 376 24.66 -53.82 -24.64
N ILE A 377 25.32 -52.81 -24.09
CA ILE A 377 26.75 -52.84 -23.73
C ILE A 377 27.03 -54.01 -22.78
N ILE A 378 26.30 -54.13 -21.68
CA ILE A 378 26.56 -55.18 -20.69
C ILE A 378 26.22 -56.58 -21.20
N THR A 379 25.18 -56.71 -22.03
CA THR A 379 24.80 -57.96 -22.67
C THR A 379 25.90 -58.46 -23.62
N GLN A 380 26.45 -57.57 -24.44
CA GLN A 380 27.56 -57.91 -25.35
C GLN A 380 28.87 -58.16 -24.59
N ALA A 381 29.10 -57.45 -23.47
CA ALA A 381 30.25 -57.67 -22.62
C ALA A 381 30.24 -59.08 -21.99
N GLU A 382 29.10 -59.57 -21.50
CA GLU A 382 29.00 -60.95 -20.99
C GLU A 382 29.25 -61.99 -22.10
N GLN A 383 28.82 -61.73 -23.34
CA GLN A 383 29.01 -62.65 -24.47
C GLN A 383 30.48 -62.74 -24.91
N GLN A 384 31.19 -61.61 -24.94
CA GLN A 384 32.54 -61.53 -25.53
C GLN A 384 33.65 -61.55 -24.49
N HIS A 385 33.42 -60.89 -23.36
CA HIS A 385 34.41 -60.62 -22.33
C HIS A 385 33.81 -60.82 -20.91
N PRO A 386 33.27 -61.99 -20.57
CA PRO A 386 32.58 -62.23 -19.29
C PRO A 386 33.45 -61.99 -18.04
N SER A 387 34.78 -61.97 -18.20
CA SER A 387 35.72 -61.61 -17.14
C SER A 387 35.64 -60.14 -16.71
N LEU A 388 35.11 -59.24 -17.55
CA LEU A 388 34.84 -57.84 -17.18
C LEU A 388 33.71 -57.73 -16.16
N LEU A 389 32.79 -58.69 -16.10
CA LEU A 389 31.66 -58.70 -15.16
C LEU A 389 32.04 -59.33 -13.81
N ASN A 390 33.29 -59.16 -13.38
CA ASN A 390 33.74 -59.63 -12.09
C ASN A 390 33.30 -58.65 -11.00
N GLY A 391 32.61 -59.12 -9.95
CA GLY A 391 32.07 -58.25 -8.90
C GLY A 391 33.10 -57.75 -7.88
N LYS A 392 34.39 -57.67 -8.23
CA LYS A 392 35.44 -57.22 -7.29
C LYS A 392 35.45 -55.70 -7.14
N LEU A 393 35.35 -54.99 -8.26
CA LEU A 393 35.08 -53.56 -8.30
C LEU A 393 33.83 -53.36 -9.16
N PRO A 394 32.88 -52.51 -8.73
CA PRO A 394 31.68 -52.29 -9.52
C PRO A 394 32.01 -51.67 -10.88
N TRP A 395 31.10 -51.86 -11.85
CA TRP A 395 31.00 -50.95 -12.97
C TRP A 395 30.37 -49.66 -12.47
N PHE A 396 30.73 -48.51 -13.01
CA PHE A 396 30.18 -47.22 -12.59
C PHE A 396 29.30 -46.64 -13.69
N GLY A 397 28.31 -45.86 -13.28
CA GLY A 397 27.47 -45.11 -14.19
C GLY A 397 27.19 -43.71 -13.66
N THR A 398 26.25 -43.05 -14.31
CA THR A 398 25.95 -41.63 -14.23
C THR A 398 24.46 -41.39 -13.99
N ASP A 399 24.04 -40.13 -13.98
CA ASP A 399 22.65 -39.73 -13.91
C ASP A 399 21.81 -40.23 -15.11
N GLY A 400 22.48 -40.59 -16.22
CA GLY A 400 21.85 -41.17 -17.41
C GLY A 400 21.27 -42.57 -17.24
N GLU A 401 21.69 -43.35 -16.24
CA GLU A 401 21.26 -44.76 -16.08
C GLU A 401 20.58 -45.06 -14.74
N VAL A 402 20.64 -44.12 -13.80
CA VAL A 402 20.17 -44.32 -12.43
C VAL A 402 18.63 -44.31 -12.35
N GLN A 403 18.05 -45.20 -11.53
CA GLN A 403 16.58 -45.33 -11.37
C GLN A 403 15.80 -45.66 -12.66
N ASP A 404 16.49 -46.23 -13.65
CA ASP A 404 15.91 -46.64 -14.93
C ASP A 404 15.24 -48.04 -14.84
N PRO A 405 13.91 -48.14 -15.07
CA PRO A 405 13.17 -49.39 -15.05
C PRO A 405 13.36 -50.23 -16.33
N ILE A 406 13.78 -49.65 -17.46
CA ILE A 406 14.15 -50.41 -18.66
C ILE A 406 15.44 -51.18 -18.38
N LEU A 407 16.46 -50.52 -17.82
CA LEU A 407 17.71 -51.17 -17.44
C LEU A 407 17.51 -52.23 -16.35
N SER A 408 16.82 -51.86 -15.26
CA SER A 408 16.64 -52.77 -14.12
C SER A 408 15.61 -53.88 -14.36
N GLY A 409 14.63 -53.65 -15.25
CA GLY A 409 13.59 -54.59 -15.61
C GLY A 409 13.92 -55.50 -16.80
N ASP A 410 14.98 -55.21 -17.57
CA ASP A 410 15.38 -56.05 -18.69
C ASP A 410 15.73 -57.48 -18.21
N PRO A 411 15.17 -58.53 -18.83
CA PRO A 411 15.33 -59.91 -18.37
C PRO A 411 16.76 -60.45 -18.53
N ILE A 412 17.60 -59.82 -19.34
CA ILE A 412 18.99 -60.19 -19.60
C ILE A 412 19.94 -59.21 -18.92
N ALA A 413 19.83 -57.91 -19.23
CA ALA A 413 20.71 -56.88 -18.74
C ALA A 413 20.52 -56.62 -17.23
N GLY A 414 19.29 -56.62 -16.72
CA GLY A 414 19.00 -56.36 -15.30
C GLY A 414 19.80 -57.27 -14.35
N PRO A 415 19.76 -58.61 -14.51
CA PRO A 415 20.60 -59.52 -13.73
C PRO A 415 22.11 -59.28 -13.88
N LEU A 416 22.59 -58.86 -15.07
CA LEU A 416 24.00 -58.56 -15.30
C LEU A 416 24.43 -57.25 -14.62
N LEU A 417 23.60 -56.21 -14.68
CA LEU A 417 23.81 -54.93 -13.99
C LEU A 417 23.83 -55.15 -12.47
N ALA A 418 22.95 -56.00 -11.95
CA ALA A 418 22.96 -56.41 -10.54
C ALA A 418 24.24 -57.19 -10.17
N LYS A 419 24.75 -58.04 -11.06
CA LYS A 419 26.00 -58.82 -10.87
C LYS A 419 27.22 -57.90 -10.73
N VAL A 420 27.32 -56.87 -11.57
CA VAL A 420 28.44 -55.92 -11.48
C VAL A 420 28.23 -54.79 -10.49
N ARG A 421 26.98 -54.58 -10.03
CA ARG A 421 26.56 -53.47 -9.16
C ARG A 421 26.93 -52.14 -9.82
N VAL A 422 25.98 -51.44 -10.42
CA VAL A 422 26.24 -50.16 -11.09
C VAL A 422 25.86 -48.99 -10.16
N PRO A 423 26.72 -48.57 -9.20
CA PRO A 423 26.50 -47.31 -8.51
C PRO A 423 26.63 -46.18 -9.52
N SER A 424 25.57 -45.39 -9.58
CA SER A 424 25.46 -44.21 -10.41
C SER A 424 25.19 -42.99 -9.54
N THR A 425 25.71 -41.83 -9.94
CA THR A 425 25.38 -40.57 -9.28
C THR A 425 24.04 -40.04 -9.74
N ILE A 426 23.30 -39.47 -8.81
CA ILE A 426 22.20 -38.56 -9.12
C ILE A 426 22.22 -37.46 -8.07
N TYR A 427 21.83 -36.24 -8.45
CA TYR A 427 21.53 -35.21 -7.47
C TYR A 427 20.25 -35.54 -6.69
N ALA A 428 20.01 -34.84 -5.59
CA ALA A 428 18.82 -35.04 -4.77
C ALA A 428 18.14 -33.71 -4.48
N PHE A 429 16.81 -33.73 -4.46
CA PHE A 429 16.03 -32.60 -3.95
C PHE A 429 16.00 -32.58 -2.42
N PRO A 430 15.91 -31.40 -1.78
CA PRO A 430 15.73 -31.32 -0.34
C PRO A 430 14.44 -32.03 0.07
N ASN A 431 14.50 -32.88 1.09
CA ASN A 431 13.30 -33.44 1.69
C ASN A 431 12.52 -32.34 2.41
N ASN A 432 11.47 -31.84 1.76
CA ASN A 432 10.60 -30.79 2.25
C ASN A 432 9.15 -31.03 1.80
N THR A 433 8.22 -30.29 2.41
CA THR A 433 6.77 -30.51 2.19
C THR A 433 6.31 -30.30 0.74
N LYS A 434 6.98 -29.46 -0.05
CA LYS A 434 6.63 -29.24 -1.47
C LYS A 434 7.03 -30.45 -2.32
N THR A 435 8.26 -30.94 -2.13
CA THR A 435 8.78 -32.11 -2.85
C THR A 435 8.00 -33.39 -2.49
N GLU A 436 7.74 -33.61 -1.21
CA GLU A 436 6.94 -34.76 -0.75
C GLU A 436 5.49 -34.72 -1.26
N ARG A 437 4.90 -33.52 -1.40
CA ARG A 437 3.59 -33.33 -2.02
C ARG A 437 3.61 -33.74 -3.49
N LEU A 438 4.63 -33.32 -4.26
CA LEU A 438 4.77 -33.70 -5.66
C LEU A 438 4.88 -35.22 -5.81
N TYR A 439 5.78 -35.85 -5.06
CA TYR A 439 5.97 -37.30 -5.12
C TYR A 439 4.69 -38.06 -4.73
N SER A 440 3.99 -37.61 -3.69
CA SER A 440 2.71 -38.19 -3.30
C SER A 440 1.65 -38.01 -4.40
N ALA A 441 1.54 -36.82 -4.99
CA ALA A 441 0.60 -36.55 -6.09
C ALA A 441 0.92 -37.41 -7.33
N PHE A 442 2.21 -37.55 -7.65
CA PHE A 442 2.67 -38.36 -8.77
C PHE A 442 2.33 -39.83 -8.56
N SER A 443 2.75 -40.46 -7.45
CA SER A 443 2.46 -41.87 -7.20
C SER A 443 0.96 -42.18 -7.09
N ASN A 444 0.14 -41.23 -6.66
CA ASN A 444 -1.32 -41.36 -6.66
C ASN A 444 -1.93 -41.29 -8.07
N THR A 445 -1.34 -40.48 -8.95
CA THR A 445 -1.82 -40.26 -10.33
C THR A 445 -1.30 -41.34 -11.28
N TYR A 446 -0.09 -41.82 -11.04
CA TYR A 446 0.64 -42.82 -11.83
C TYR A 446 1.08 -44.00 -10.94
N PRO A 447 0.16 -44.88 -10.52
CA PRO A 447 0.49 -45.98 -9.63
C PRO A 447 1.49 -46.96 -10.25
N GLY A 448 2.55 -47.26 -9.50
CA GLY A 448 3.61 -48.18 -9.94
C GLY A 448 4.81 -47.50 -10.58
N ASP A 449 4.77 -46.18 -10.74
CA ASP A 449 5.91 -45.39 -11.18
C ASP A 449 6.34 -44.37 -10.11
N ILE A 450 7.48 -43.74 -10.35
CA ILE A 450 8.07 -42.72 -9.49
C ILE A 450 8.32 -41.44 -10.28
N CYS A 451 8.20 -40.30 -9.61
CA CYS A 451 8.78 -39.06 -10.11
C CYS A 451 10.26 -39.08 -9.75
N ASP A 452 11.10 -39.49 -10.69
CA ASP A 452 12.55 -39.30 -10.55
C ASP A 452 12.88 -37.81 -10.54
N PHE A 453 14.17 -37.47 -10.42
CA PHE A 453 14.52 -36.06 -10.41
C PHE A 453 14.11 -35.35 -11.68
N PHE A 454 14.29 -35.96 -12.86
CA PHE A 454 14.05 -35.28 -14.12
C PHE A 454 12.56 -34.96 -14.29
N CYS A 455 11.68 -35.81 -13.75
CA CYS A 455 10.28 -35.49 -13.54
C CYS A 455 10.06 -34.24 -12.65
N ALA A 456 10.73 -34.16 -11.51
CA ALA A 456 10.61 -33.01 -10.62
C ALA A 456 11.22 -31.72 -11.23
N GLY A 457 12.30 -31.85 -12.00
CA GLY A 457 12.85 -30.76 -12.82
C GLY A 457 11.85 -30.29 -13.87
N ALA A 458 11.22 -31.21 -14.62
CA ALA A 458 10.21 -30.88 -15.61
C ALA A 458 8.99 -30.18 -14.97
N TYR A 459 8.57 -30.65 -13.79
CA TYR A 459 7.52 -29.99 -13.00
C TYR A 459 7.87 -28.52 -12.71
N ASP A 460 9.08 -28.25 -12.21
CA ASP A 460 9.55 -26.89 -11.91
C ASP A 460 9.74 -26.06 -13.19
N ASP A 461 10.22 -26.66 -14.28
CA ASP A 461 10.42 -26.00 -15.58
C ASP A 461 9.12 -25.50 -16.18
N VAL A 462 8.02 -26.26 -16.04
CA VAL A 462 6.67 -25.81 -16.46
C VAL A 462 6.21 -24.61 -15.61
N TRP A 463 6.48 -24.60 -14.31
CA TRP A 463 6.21 -23.43 -13.46
C TRP A 463 7.03 -22.21 -13.89
N LEU A 464 8.33 -22.39 -14.16
CA LEU A 464 9.19 -21.33 -14.67
C LEU A 464 8.69 -20.79 -16.01
N ALA A 465 8.34 -21.68 -16.95
CA ALA A 465 7.77 -21.32 -18.25
C ALA A 465 6.47 -20.51 -18.10
N ALA A 466 5.60 -20.86 -17.15
CA ALA A 466 4.38 -20.10 -16.87
C ALA A 466 4.66 -18.72 -16.25
N LEU A 467 5.63 -18.62 -15.34
CA LEU A 467 6.01 -17.36 -14.69
C LEU A 467 6.61 -16.35 -15.68
N ILE A 468 7.47 -16.81 -16.60
CA ILE A 468 8.09 -15.95 -17.62
C ILE A 468 7.04 -15.30 -18.52
N GLN A 469 6.03 -16.08 -18.93
CA GLN A 469 4.94 -15.61 -19.79
C GLN A 469 3.97 -14.65 -19.07
N GLY A 470 4.04 -14.55 -17.74
CA GLY A 470 3.29 -13.60 -16.92
C GLY A 470 3.96 -12.22 -16.76
N THR A 471 5.16 -12.01 -17.30
CA THR A 471 5.94 -10.77 -17.09
C THR A 471 6.19 -9.99 -18.39
N THR A 472 6.00 -8.67 -18.36
CA THR A 472 6.35 -7.75 -19.46
C THR A 472 7.82 -7.30 -19.43
N THR A 473 8.60 -7.86 -18.52
CA THR A 473 10.01 -7.54 -18.27
C THR A 473 10.85 -8.80 -18.40
N THR A 474 12.00 -8.71 -19.06
CA THR A 474 12.99 -9.78 -19.14
C THR A 474 13.29 -10.31 -17.74
N PRO A 475 12.99 -11.59 -17.44
CA PRO A 475 13.13 -12.08 -16.08
C PRO A 475 14.62 -12.35 -15.78
N SER A 476 15.10 -11.85 -14.64
CA SER A 476 16.52 -11.81 -14.26
C SER A 476 16.94 -12.98 -13.35
N TRP A 477 16.60 -14.21 -13.70
CA TRP A 477 16.98 -15.41 -12.93
C TRP A 477 18.14 -16.14 -13.60
N VAL A 478 19.37 -15.65 -13.39
CA VAL A 478 20.56 -16.48 -13.55
C VAL A 478 21.15 -16.67 -12.16
N ILE A 479 20.93 -17.84 -11.56
CA ILE A 479 21.51 -18.21 -10.27
C ILE A 479 22.70 -19.12 -10.57
N ALA A 480 23.91 -18.58 -10.46
CA ALA A 480 25.13 -19.39 -10.48
C ALA A 480 25.35 -19.97 -9.07
N GLY A 481 25.32 -21.30 -8.93
CA GLY A 481 25.73 -21.97 -7.70
C GLY A 481 27.24 -21.86 -7.48
N THR A 482 27.68 -21.73 -6.23
CA THR A 482 29.11 -21.74 -5.86
C THR A 482 29.46 -23.06 -5.18
N TRP A 483 30.48 -23.77 -5.70
CA TRP A 483 31.02 -25.00 -5.12
C TRP A 483 32.13 -24.68 -4.11
N ASP A 484 32.00 -25.20 -2.89
CA ASP A 484 33.05 -25.14 -1.88
C ASP A 484 33.92 -26.40 -1.91
N SER A 485 35.12 -26.25 -2.48
CA SER A 485 36.13 -27.31 -2.59
C SER A 485 36.65 -27.89 -1.27
N THR A 486 36.37 -27.25 -0.12
CA THR A 486 36.80 -27.71 1.20
C THR A 486 35.75 -28.54 1.92
N THR A 487 34.48 -28.30 1.62
CA THR A 487 33.35 -29.00 2.24
C THR A 487 32.63 -29.95 1.28
N ASP A 488 32.94 -29.90 -0.02
CA ASP A 488 32.21 -30.57 -1.11
C ASP A 488 30.71 -30.22 -1.11
N ILE A 489 30.34 -29.01 -0.66
CA ILE A 489 28.96 -28.49 -0.63
C ILE A 489 28.77 -27.43 -1.72
N ILE A 490 27.61 -27.44 -2.37
CA ILE A 490 27.18 -26.42 -3.33
C ILE A 490 26.12 -25.54 -2.67
N THR A 491 26.35 -24.24 -2.70
CA THR A 491 25.40 -23.26 -2.17
C THR A 491 24.78 -22.45 -3.31
N TRP A 492 23.44 -22.42 -3.32
CA TRP A 492 22.63 -21.63 -4.23
C TRP A 492 22.28 -20.30 -3.57
N THR A 493 22.53 -19.18 -4.22
CA THR A 493 22.09 -17.87 -3.72
C THR A 493 20.62 -17.64 -4.10
N ASN A 494 19.73 -17.78 -3.11
CA ASN A 494 18.29 -17.46 -3.17
C ASN A 494 17.51 -18.05 -4.36
N PRO A 495 16.95 -19.27 -4.23
CA PRO A 495 15.86 -19.67 -5.12
C PRO A 495 14.62 -18.79 -4.84
N PRO A 496 13.73 -18.58 -5.84
CA PRO A 496 12.42 -17.97 -5.61
C PRO A 496 11.56 -18.73 -4.58
#